data_AF-A0A8C9RJZ8-F1
#
_entry.id   AF-A0A8C9RJZ8-F1
#
_cell.length_a   1.000
_cell.length_b   1.000
_cell.length_c   1.000
_cell.angle_alpha   90.00
_cell.angle_beta   90.00
_cell.angle_gamma   90.00
#
_symmetry.space_group_name_H-M   'P 1'
#
loop_
_entity.id
_entity.type
_entity.pdbx_description
1 polymer ?
#
loop_
_entity_poly.entity_id
_entity_poly.type
_entity_poly.pdbx_seq_one_letter_code
_entity_poly.pdbx_strand_id
1 'polypeptide(L)'
;TCQRKYNFLMEEDEDVSFTQPSSSQLQRGLDRLTPAQVDRKVAEVVQFILIKDQKKVPIKRADIVKNVIKEYKNIYPEIIKRANMKFEKVFGFQLVEVDPKNHAYILVNKLEQNPRQPAVMSPGHPKTGLLFVILSVIFMKGGVVKEPVVWNTLKKLRVDQGEKHEEFGDVKKLVTEEFVRQRYLEYTRIPHTEPLEHEFRWGVRAEKEVDKMKMLEFVSQVHDQEPQTWTKQYKEAMAAKGGSSRS
;
A
#
# COMPACT_ATOMS: atom_id res chain seq x y z
N THR A 1 -14.94 15.43 17.76
CA THR A 1 -13.78 16.36 17.63
C THR A 1 -12.49 15.71 17.14
N CYS A 2 -12.34 14.38 17.19
CA CYS A 2 -11.16 13.69 16.61
C CYS A 2 -11.26 13.48 15.09
N GLN A 3 -12.44 13.13 14.53
CA GLN A 3 -12.64 13.03 13.07
C GLN A 3 -12.33 14.34 12.32
N ARG A 4 -12.64 15.48 12.94
CA ARG A 4 -12.37 16.81 12.38
C ARG A 4 -10.87 17.13 12.36
N LYS A 5 -10.07 16.51 13.23
CA LYS A 5 -8.60 16.56 13.21
C LYS A 5 -7.97 15.57 12.22
N TYR A 6 -8.62 14.44 11.93
CA TYR A 6 -8.19 13.54 10.83
C TYR A 6 -8.34 14.17 9.44
N ASN A 7 -9.26 15.13 9.27
CA ASN A 7 -9.33 15.97 8.07
C ASN A 7 -8.35 17.16 8.09
N PHE A 8 -7.71 17.48 9.22
CA PHE A 8 -6.93 18.72 9.43
C PHE A 8 -5.41 18.55 9.30
N LEU A 9 -4.92 17.37 8.93
CA LEU A 9 -3.53 17.16 8.48
C LEU A 9 -3.44 16.77 7.00
N MET A 10 -4.53 16.95 6.26
CA MET A 10 -4.43 17.22 4.84
C MET A 10 -3.99 18.68 4.77
N GLU A 11 -2.72 18.94 4.49
CA GLU A 11 -2.35 20.24 3.93
C GLU A 11 -3.36 20.51 2.80
N GLU A 12 -4.12 21.61 2.92
CA GLU A 12 -4.86 22.19 1.81
C GLU A 12 -3.83 22.65 0.78
N ASP A 13 -3.24 21.68 0.08
CA ASP A 13 -2.53 21.91 -1.16
C ASP A 13 -3.59 22.43 -2.14
N GLU A 14 -3.47 23.71 -2.49
CA GLU A 14 -4.20 24.34 -3.59
C GLU A 14 -4.40 23.33 -4.72
N ASP A 15 -5.66 23.09 -5.04
CA ASP A 15 -6.08 22.16 -6.06
C ASP A 15 -5.57 22.68 -7.41
N VAL A 16 -4.34 22.27 -7.77
CA VAL A 16 -3.78 22.53 -9.10
C VAL A 16 -4.62 21.72 -10.06
N SER A 17 -5.72 22.32 -10.53
CA SER A 17 -6.66 21.75 -11.49
C SER A 17 -5.87 21.13 -12.65
N PHE A 18 -5.73 19.80 -12.58
CA PHE A 18 -5.05 19.01 -13.58
C PHE A 18 -6.14 18.31 -14.39
N THR A 19 -6.46 18.92 -15.53
CA THR A 19 -7.35 18.32 -16.53
C THR A 19 -6.55 17.36 -17.40
N GLN A 20 -7.12 16.20 -17.74
CA GLN A 20 -6.46 15.31 -18.69
C GLN A 20 -6.37 16.01 -20.05
N PRO A 21 -5.17 16.08 -20.66
CA PRO A 21 -5.01 16.70 -21.96
C PRO A 21 -5.70 15.85 -23.04
N SER A 22 -6.35 16.52 -24.01
CA SER A 22 -6.90 15.85 -25.18
C SER A 22 -5.79 15.30 -26.08
N SER A 23 -6.13 14.36 -26.97
CA SER A 23 -5.18 13.79 -27.93
C SER A 23 -4.44 14.86 -28.76
N SER A 24 -5.13 15.94 -29.16
CA SER A 24 -4.51 17.05 -29.91
C SER A 24 -3.62 17.95 -29.06
N GLN A 25 -3.85 18.03 -27.75
CA GLN A 25 -2.97 18.74 -26.82
C GLN A 25 -1.70 17.92 -26.51
N LEU A 26 -1.85 16.60 -26.39
CA LEU A 26 -0.73 15.66 -26.24
C LEU A 26 0.21 15.73 -27.45
N GLN A 27 -0.34 15.60 -28.67
CA GLN A 27 0.47 15.62 -29.89
C GLN A 27 1.25 16.93 -30.04
N ARG A 28 0.58 18.08 -29.91
CA ARG A 28 1.23 19.40 -29.95
C ARG A 28 2.28 19.59 -28.86
N GLY A 29 2.11 18.94 -27.71
CA GLY A 29 3.08 18.95 -26.63
C GLY A 29 4.34 18.15 -26.96
N LEU A 30 4.17 16.96 -27.55
CA LEU A 30 5.27 16.11 -28.00
C LEU A 30 6.03 16.74 -29.17
N ASP A 31 5.34 17.37 -30.12
CA ASP A 31 5.97 18.01 -31.29
C ASP A 31 6.91 19.17 -30.91
N ARG A 32 6.72 19.77 -29.73
CA ARG A 32 7.55 20.87 -29.20
C ARG A 32 8.77 20.39 -28.41
N LEU A 33 8.90 19.09 -28.17
CA LEU A 33 9.90 18.53 -27.27
C LEU A 33 10.75 17.50 -28.01
N THR A 34 12.04 17.44 -27.69
CA THR A 34 12.90 16.39 -28.22
C THR A 34 12.65 15.07 -27.45
N PRO A 35 12.86 13.90 -28.09
CA PRO A 35 12.77 12.61 -27.41
C PRO A 35 13.65 12.55 -26.15
N ALA A 36 14.85 13.13 -26.20
CA ALA A 36 15.76 13.19 -25.05
C ALA A 36 15.20 14.00 -23.87
N GLN A 37 14.47 15.08 -24.12
CA GLN A 37 13.80 15.85 -23.05
C GLN A 37 12.71 15.04 -22.36
N VAL A 38 11.91 14.31 -23.15
CA VAL A 38 10.87 13.42 -22.60
C VAL A 38 11.51 12.31 -21.78
N ASP A 39 12.55 11.66 -22.29
CA ASP A 39 13.20 10.54 -21.61
C ASP A 39 13.90 10.96 -20.31
N ARG A 40 14.50 12.15 -20.29
CA ARG A 40 15.02 12.76 -19.05
C ARG A 40 13.91 12.95 -18.03
N LYS A 41 12.77 13.49 -18.44
CA LYS A 41 11.64 13.71 -17.54
C LYS A 41 11.05 12.39 -17.02
N VAL A 42 10.99 11.35 -17.85
CA VAL A 42 10.62 9.99 -17.44
C VAL A 42 11.59 9.47 -16.37
N ALA A 43 12.90 9.64 -16.54
CA ALA A 43 13.89 9.21 -15.56
C ALA A 43 13.73 9.94 -14.21
N GLU A 44 13.49 11.25 -14.23
CA GLU A 44 13.20 12.05 -13.03
C GLU A 44 11.95 11.57 -12.30
N VAL A 45 10.87 11.23 -13.04
CA VAL A 45 9.64 10.67 -12.44
C VAL A 45 9.89 9.31 -11.81
N VAL A 46 10.63 8.43 -12.49
CA VAL A 46 10.98 7.11 -11.95
C VAL A 46 11.77 7.25 -10.66
N GLN A 47 12.81 8.09 -10.65
CA GLN A 47 13.63 8.33 -9.47
C GLN A 47 12.80 8.90 -8.32
N PHE A 48 11.95 9.89 -8.58
CA PHE A 48 11.08 10.48 -7.59
C PHE A 48 10.15 9.46 -6.93
N ILE A 49 9.50 8.62 -7.74
CA ILE A 49 8.59 7.58 -7.25
C ILE A 49 9.33 6.56 -6.39
N LEU A 50 10.51 6.09 -6.81
CA LEU A 50 11.32 5.16 -6.02
C LEU A 50 11.70 5.72 -4.65
N ILE A 51 12.08 7.00 -4.59
CA ILE A 51 12.40 7.68 -3.33
C ILE A 51 11.15 7.80 -2.45
N LYS A 52 10.01 8.20 -3.03
CA LYS A 52 8.75 8.34 -2.28
C LYS A 52 8.23 7.00 -1.75
N ASP A 53 8.42 5.92 -2.50
CA ASP A 53 7.96 4.58 -2.12
C ASP A 53 8.70 4.00 -0.89
N GLN A 54 9.88 4.51 -0.54
CA GLN A 54 10.61 4.09 0.67
C GLN A 54 9.79 4.25 1.95
N LYS A 55 8.96 5.30 2.03
CA LYS A 55 8.06 5.53 3.18
C LYS A 55 6.78 4.71 3.11
N LYS A 56 6.56 4.01 2.00
CA LYS A 56 5.36 3.21 1.74
C LYS A 56 4.07 4.02 1.89
N VAL A 57 4.08 5.33 1.64
CA VAL A 57 2.84 6.14 1.58
C VAL A 57 2.38 6.22 0.12
N PRO A 58 1.08 6.10 -0.19
CA PRO A 58 0.59 6.30 -1.55
C PRO A 58 1.04 7.64 -2.13
N ILE A 59 1.51 7.62 -3.37
CA ILE A 59 2.08 8.76 -4.07
C ILE A 59 0.97 9.44 -4.86
N LYS A 60 0.64 10.70 -4.55
CA LYS A 60 -0.43 11.43 -5.24
C LYS A 60 0.06 11.95 -6.60
N ARG A 61 -0.83 11.98 -7.59
CA ARG A 61 -0.58 12.65 -8.88
C ARG A 61 -0.16 14.11 -8.68
N ALA A 62 -0.83 14.83 -7.78
CA ALA A 62 -0.53 16.21 -7.48
C ALA A 62 0.95 16.40 -7.08
N ASP A 63 1.49 15.50 -6.26
CA ASP A 63 2.89 15.52 -5.84
C ASP A 63 3.85 15.32 -7.02
N ILE A 64 3.57 14.35 -7.89
CA ILE A 64 4.39 14.09 -9.08
C ILE A 64 4.37 15.32 -9.99
N VAL A 65 3.18 15.91 -10.17
CA VAL A 65 3.00 17.07 -11.05
C VAL A 65 3.74 18.31 -10.50
N LYS A 66 3.57 18.61 -9.21
CA LYS A 66 4.16 19.77 -8.52
C LYS A 66 5.69 19.67 -8.47
N ASN A 67 6.24 18.50 -8.14
CA ASN A 67 7.67 18.36 -7.87
C ASN A 67 8.50 18.05 -9.11
N VAL A 68 7.97 17.33 -10.09
CA VAL A 68 8.75 16.81 -11.24
C VAL A 68 8.27 17.32 -12.58
N ILE A 69 6.96 17.21 -12.85
CA ILE A 69 6.39 17.47 -14.18
C ILE A 69 6.36 18.96 -14.50
N LYS A 70 5.91 19.79 -13.56
CA LYS A 70 5.88 21.26 -13.66
C LYS A 70 5.27 21.76 -14.97
N GLU A 71 6.06 22.20 -15.94
CA GLU A 71 5.62 22.70 -17.25
C GLU A 71 5.22 21.60 -18.25
N TYR A 72 5.59 20.34 -18.02
CA TYR A 72 5.33 19.20 -18.92
C TYR A 72 3.94 18.55 -18.73
N LYS A 73 2.96 19.28 -18.18
CA LYS A 73 1.62 18.76 -17.84
C LYS A 73 0.88 18.18 -19.03
N ASN A 74 1.04 18.80 -20.20
CA ASN A 74 0.44 18.40 -21.47
C ASN A 74 0.87 17.01 -21.96
N ILE A 75 2.05 16.52 -21.56
CA ILE A 75 2.56 15.20 -21.93
C ILE A 75 2.64 14.22 -20.75
N TYR A 76 2.07 14.58 -19.61
CA TYR A 76 2.06 13.74 -18.40
C TYR A 76 1.58 12.30 -18.64
N PRO A 77 0.48 12.04 -19.38
CA PRO A 77 0.05 10.67 -19.69
C PRO A 77 1.13 9.83 -20.36
N GLU A 78 1.88 10.41 -21.30
CA GLU A 78 2.96 9.72 -22.00
C GLU A 78 4.16 9.48 -21.08
N ILE A 79 4.51 10.45 -20.23
CA ILE A 79 5.59 10.31 -19.24
C ILE A 79 5.27 9.17 -18.26
N ILE A 80 4.06 9.14 -17.69
CA ILE A 80 3.65 8.09 -16.75
C ILE A 80 3.58 6.73 -17.43
N LYS A 81 3.07 6.66 -18.65
CA LYS A 81 3.05 5.41 -19.43
C LYS A 81 4.47 4.85 -19.60
N ARG A 82 5.43 5.68 -20.03
CA ARG A 82 6.83 5.25 -20.15
C ARG A 82 7.48 4.92 -18.81
N ALA A 83 7.15 5.65 -17.75
CA ALA A 83 7.63 5.36 -16.41
C ALA A 83 7.12 3.99 -15.92
N ASN A 84 5.83 3.68 -16.11
CA ASN A 84 5.28 2.37 -15.76
C ASN A 84 5.96 1.24 -16.54
N MET A 85 6.21 1.42 -17.85
CA MET A 85 6.98 0.45 -18.63
C MET A 85 8.41 0.25 -18.09
N LYS A 86 9.06 1.31 -17.61
CA LYS A 86 10.39 1.19 -16.97
C LYS A 86 10.31 0.45 -15.64
N PHE A 87 9.30 0.73 -14.81
CA PHE A 87 9.09 -0.01 -13.57
C PHE A 87 8.95 -1.50 -13.82
N GLU A 88 8.10 -1.88 -14.77
CA GLU A 88 7.84 -3.29 -15.07
C GLU A 88 9.08 -3.98 -15.68
N LYS A 89 9.69 -3.38 -16.70
CA LYS A 89 10.75 -4.03 -17.49
C LYS A 89 12.14 -3.98 -16.85
N VAL A 90 12.46 -2.91 -16.11
CA VAL A 90 13.81 -2.68 -15.58
C VAL A 90 13.90 -3.00 -14.09
N PHE A 91 12.88 -2.61 -13.32
CA PHE A 91 12.91 -2.72 -11.86
C PHE A 91 12.07 -3.88 -11.31
N GLY A 92 11.22 -4.50 -12.14
CA GLY A 92 10.29 -5.55 -11.70
C GLY A 92 9.20 -5.04 -10.74
N PHE A 93 8.81 -3.77 -10.86
CA PHE A 93 7.71 -3.17 -10.12
C PHE A 93 6.52 -2.87 -11.02
N GLN A 94 5.32 -2.80 -10.43
CA GLN A 94 4.12 -2.30 -11.08
C GLN A 94 3.62 -1.06 -10.34
N LEU A 95 3.37 0.03 -11.07
CA LEU A 95 2.70 1.21 -10.52
C LEU A 95 1.19 1.01 -10.58
N VAL A 96 0.53 0.93 -9.41
CA VAL A 96 -0.90 0.62 -9.30
C VAL A 96 -1.64 1.82 -8.70
N GLU A 97 -2.72 2.26 -9.35
CA GLU A 97 -3.63 3.27 -8.79
C GLU A 97 -4.55 2.60 -7.76
N VAL A 98 -4.52 3.09 -6.52
CA VAL A 98 -5.30 2.55 -5.40
C VAL A 98 -6.44 3.46 -4.96
N ASP A 99 -6.39 4.73 -5.36
CA ASP A 99 -7.44 5.70 -5.09
C ASP A 99 -7.67 6.55 -6.35
N PRO A 100 -8.64 6.18 -7.20
CA PRO A 100 -8.95 6.90 -8.43
C PRO A 100 -9.50 8.31 -8.18
N LYS A 101 -10.07 8.58 -7.00
CA LYS A 101 -10.65 9.89 -6.69
C LYS A 101 -9.56 10.91 -6.42
N ASN A 102 -8.53 10.50 -5.68
CA ASN A 102 -7.39 11.34 -5.32
C ASN A 102 -6.17 11.13 -6.23
N HIS A 103 -6.28 10.24 -7.23
CA HIS A 103 -5.20 9.80 -8.10
C HIS A 103 -3.93 9.43 -7.32
N ALA A 104 -4.08 8.48 -6.39
CA ALA A 104 -2.97 7.99 -5.57
C ALA A 104 -2.49 6.62 -6.05
N TYR A 105 -1.17 6.48 -6.13
CA TYR A 105 -0.49 5.29 -6.65
C TYR A 105 0.35 4.61 -5.59
N ILE A 106 0.57 3.31 -5.73
CA ILE A 106 1.54 2.53 -4.95
C ILE A 106 2.45 1.75 -5.91
N LEU A 107 3.65 1.42 -5.44
CA LEU A 107 4.58 0.58 -6.19
C LEU A 107 4.57 -0.84 -5.63
N VAL A 108 4.13 -1.80 -6.43
CA VAL A 108 4.01 -3.22 -6.04
C VAL A 108 5.17 -4.00 -6.64
N ASN A 109 5.87 -4.79 -5.82
CA ASN A 109 6.93 -5.68 -6.29
C ASN A 109 6.33 -6.88 -7.03
N LYS A 110 6.80 -7.13 -8.26
CA LYS A 110 6.40 -8.26 -9.10
C LYS A 110 7.48 -9.31 -9.26
N LEU A 111 8.69 -9.06 -8.79
CA LEU A 111 9.74 -10.06 -8.81
C LEU A 111 9.31 -11.22 -7.91
N GLU A 112 9.40 -12.45 -8.44
CA GLU A 112 9.04 -13.66 -7.70
C GLU A 112 9.85 -13.73 -6.41
N GLN A 113 9.18 -13.43 -5.30
CA GLN A 113 9.81 -13.48 -3.99
C GLN A 113 9.91 -14.92 -3.51
N ASN A 114 11.09 -15.24 -2.99
CA ASN A 114 11.49 -16.52 -2.44
C ASN A 114 10.30 -17.21 -1.72
N PRO A 115 9.94 -18.45 -2.06
CA PRO A 115 8.83 -19.18 -1.43
C PRO A 115 8.91 -19.22 0.10
N ARG A 116 10.11 -19.08 0.69
CA ARG A 116 10.34 -19.15 2.13
C ARG A 116 10.14 -17.84 2.89
N GLN A 117 9.95 -16.71 2.20
CA GLN A 117 9.71 -15.41 2.85
C GLN A 117 8.51 -14.71 2.22
N PRO A 118 7.48 -14.35 3.01
CA PRO A 118 6.39 -13.51 2.54
C PRO A 118 6.93 -12.20 1.99
N ALA A 119 6.29 -11.67 0.94
CA ALA A 119 6.64 -10.42 0.26
C ALA A 119 6.94 -9.25 1.20
N VAL A 120 6.15 -9.19 2.25
CA VAL A 120 6.16 -8.16 3.29
C VAL A 120 7.39 -8.36 4.19
N MET A 121 7.91 -9.57 4.39
CA MET A 121 9.08 -9.84 5.23
C MET A 121 10.44 -9.55 4.56
N SER A 122 10.52 -8.54 3.68
CA SER A 122 11.81 -8.12 3.12
C SER A 122 12.79 -7.77 4.25
N PRO A 123 13.99 -8.36 4.27
CA PRO A 123 14.94 -8.21 5.37
C PRO A 123 15.47 -6.78 5.40
N GLY A 124 15.01 -5.98 6.36
CA GLY A 124 15.49 -4.61 6.51
C GLY A 124 14.65 -3.70 7.40
N HIS A 125 13.38 -4.06 7.70
CA HIS A 125 12.54 -3.22 8.56
C HIS A 125 11.71 -4.05 9.54
N PRO A 126 12.02 -4.02 10.86
CA PRO A 126 11.37 -4.90 11.84
C PRO A 126 9.87 -4.63 11.98
N LYS A 127 9.42 -3.39 11.74
CA LYS A 127 7.98 -3.06 11.73
C LYS A 127 7.19 -3.90 10.72
N THR A 128 7.85 -4.40 9.68
CA THR A 128 7.18 -5.18 8.64
C THR A 128 6.85 -6.61 9.11
N GLY A 129 7.65 -7.17 10.03
CA GLY A 129 7.29 -8.41 10.74
C GLY A 129 6.06 -8.22 11.62
N LEU A 130 6.02 -7.13 12.39
CA LEU A 130 4.84 -6.78 13.20
C LEU A 130 3.58 -6.60 12.33
N LEU A 131 3.71 -5.90 11.19
CA LEU A 131 2.63 -5.75 10.23
C LEU A 131 2.11 -7.12 9.75
N PHE A 132 3.02 -8.02 9.37
CA PHE A 132 2.68 -9.34 8.88
C PHE A 132 1.91 -10.16 9.92
N VAL A 133 2.31 -10.08 11.20
CA VAL A 133 1.58 -10.71 12.32
C VAL A 133 0.16 -10.16 12.42
N ILE A 134 -0.02 -8.83 12.37
CA ILE A 134 -1.35 -8.21 12.46
C ILE A 134 -2.23 -8.64 11.28
N LEU A 135 -1.69 -8.60 10.06
CA LEU A 135 -2.41 -9.04 8.85
C LEU A 135 -2.82 -10.52 8.95
N SER A 136 -1.94 -11.38 9.48
CA SER A 136 -2.22 -12.79 9.73
C SER A 136 -3.37 -12.96 10.72
N VAL A 137 -3.36 -12.25 11.85
CA VAL A 137 -4.46 -12.30 12.84
C VAL A 137 -5.79 -11.91 12.20
N ILE A 138 -5.80 -10.84 11.39
CA ILE A 138 -7.02 -10.38 10.70
C ILE A 138 -7.52 -11.44 9.74
N PHE A 139 -6.63 -12.00 8.91
CA PHE A 139 -6.98 -13.05 7.95
C PHE A 139 -7.52 -14.31 8.65
N MET A 140 -6.83 -14.79 9.68
CA MET A 140 -7.23 -15.97 10.44
C MET A 140 -8.58 -15.81 11.15
N LYS A 141 -8.95 -14.59 11.54
CA LYS A 141 -10.25 -14.27 12.14
C LYS A 141 -11.36 -13.97 11.13
N GLY A 142 -11.10 -14.16 9.83
CA GLY A 142 -12.11 -14.01 8.78
C GLY A 142 -12.18 -12.61 8.16
N GLY A 143 -11.07 -11.86 8.18
CA GLY A 143 -10.89 -10.61 7.43
C GLY A 143 -11.26 -9.34 8.18
N VAL A 144 -11.94 -9.43 9.33
CA VAL A 144 -12.37 -8.28 10.14
C VAL A 144 -12.17 -8.60 11.61
N VAL A 145 -11.54 -7.70 12.35
CA VAL A 145 -11.22 -7.92 13.76
C VAL A 145 -11.41 -6.66 14.58
N LYS A 146 -12.12 -6.76 15.70
CA LYS A 146 -12.23 -5.64 16.67
C LYS A 146 -10.86 -5.29 17.24
N GLU A 147 -10.62 -4.00 17.44
CA GLU A 147 -9.36 -3.45 17.96
C GLU A 147 -8.79 -4.22 19.19
N PRO A 148 -9.58 -4.56 20.24
CA PRO A 148 -9.06 -5.26 21.41
C PRO A 148 -8.44 -6.63 21.12
N VAL A 149 -8.91 -7.34 20.08
CA VAL A 149 -8.40 -8.66 19.73
C VAL A 149 -6.98 -8.55 19.16
N VAL A 150 -6.70 -7.51 18.37
CA VAL A 150 -5.34 -7.22 17.87
C VAL A 150 -4.42 -6.90 19.05
N TRP A 151 -4.82 -5.98 19.92
CA TRP A 151 -4.00 -5.60 21.07
C TRP A 151 -3.74 -6.74 22.04
N ASN A 152 -4.74 -7.56 22.34
CA ASN A 152 -4.57 -8.74 23.19
C ASN A 152 -3.60 -9.76 22.58
N THR A 153 -3.57 -9.87 21.25
CA THR A 153 -2.63 -10.76 20.56
C THR A 153 -1.21 -10.19 20.59
N LEU A 154 -1.04 -8.89 20.33
CA LEU A 154 0.26 -8.22 20.42
C LEU A 154 0.83 -8.25 21.84
N LYS A 155 -0.01 -8.10 22.86
CA LYS A 155 0.40 -8.18 24.27
C LYS A 155 0.98 -9.55 24.64
N LYS A 156 0.42 -10.64 24.10
CA LYS A 156 0.97 -12.00 24.26
C LYS A 156 2.35 -12.15 23.62
N LEU A 157 2.65 -11.35 22.61
CA LEU A 157 3.94 -11.25 21.93
C LEU A 157 4.87 -10.21 22.58
N ARG A 158 4.58 -9.76 23.80
CA ARG A 158 5.35 -8.75 24.55
C ARG A 158 5.36 -7.36 23.90
N VAL A 159 4.41 -7.07 23.00
CA VAL A 159 4.24 -5.75 22.37
C VAL A 159 3.00 -5.08 22.97
N ASP A 160 3.20 -4.11 23.86
CA ASP A 160 2.11 -3.34 24.47
C ASP A 160 1.90 -1.99 23.75
N GLN A 161 0.65 -1.52 23.70
CA GLN A 161 0.28 -0.23 23.12
C GLN A 161 0.43 0.94 24.11
N GLY A 162 0.53 0.65 25.41
CA GLY A 162 0.64 1.64 26.47
C GLY A 162 2.07 2.16 26.71
N GLU A 163 3.07 1.47 26.15
CA GLU A 163 4.49 1.76 26.37
C GLU A 163 5.22 1.92 25.02
N LYS A 164 6.32 2.68 25.02
CA LYS A 164 7.19 2.77 23.85
C LYS A 164 8.05 1.51 23.77
N HIS A 165 7.92 0.77 22.68
CA HIS A 165 8.76 -0.40 22.40
C HIS A 165 10.12 0.05 21.86
N GLU A 166 11.21 -0.62 22.25
CA GLU A 166 12.57 -0.28 21.82
C GLU A 166 12.73 -0.30 20.30
N GLU A 167 12.15 -1.32 19.65
CA GLU A 167 12.24 -1.50 18.19
C GLU A 167 11.12 -0.80 17.39
N PHE A 168 9.92 -0.67 17.97
CA PHE A 168 8.73 -0.20 17.24
C PHE A 168 8.29 1.22 17.62
N GLY A 169 8.85 1.79 18.68
CA GLY A 169 8.46 3.08 19.22
C GLY A 169 7.04 3.05 19.76
N ASP A 170 6.23 4.06 19.40
CA ASP A 170 4.81 4.12 19.74
C ASP A 170 4.01 3.15 18.87
N VAL A 171 3.73 1.96 19.41
CA VAL A 171 3.03 0.88 18.70
C VAL A 171 1.61 1.30 18.34
N LYS A 172 0.93 2.05 19.21
CA LYS A 172 -0.44 2.50 18.95
C LYS A 172 -0.49 3.40 17.71
N LYS A 173 0.42 4.36 17.64
CA LYS A 173 0.57 5.25 16.49
C LYS A 173 1.00 4.49 15.23
N LEU A 174 1.93 3.56 15.37
CA LEU A 174 2.39 2.72 14.25
C LEU A 174 1.21 1.96 13.61
N VAL A 175 0.40 1.28 14.41
CA VAL A 175 -0.70 0.44 13.91
C VAL A 175 -1.88 1.26 13.42
N THR A 176 -2.32 2.28 14.18
CA THR A 176 -3.54 3.04 13.87
C THR A 176 -3.33 4.21 12.91
N GLU A 177 -2.10 4.71 12.77
CA GLU A 177 -1.79 5.83 11.87
C GLU A 177 -0.83 5.42 10.75
N GLU A 178 0.35 4.87 11.06
CA GLU A 178 1.39 4.63 10.05
C GLU A 178 0.96 3.53 9.06
N PHE A 179 0.56 2.34 9.54
CA PHE A 179 0.09 1.26 8.66
C PHE A 179 -1.22 1.60 7.93
N VAL A 180 -2.08 2.43 8.53
CA VAL A 180 -3.30 2.93 7.88
C VAL A 180 -2.98 3.93 6.77
N ARG A 181 -2.03 4.85 7.02
CA ARG A 181 -1.54 5.80 6.01
C ARG A 181 -0.83 5.09 4.86
N GLN A 182 -0.12 3.99 5.16
CA GLN A 182 0.52 3.14 4.16
C GLN A 182 -0.48 2.25 3.38
N ARG A 183 -1.78 2.26 3.77
CA ARG A 183 -2.86 1.45 3.18
C ARG A 183 -2.70 -0.06 3.35
N TYR A 184 -1.92 -0.50 4.33
CA TYR A 184 -1.88 -1.91 4.71
C TYR A 184 -3.05 -2.29 5.62
N LEU A 185 -3.48 -1.36 6.48
CA LEU A 185 -4.63 -1.55 7.35
C LEU A 185 -5.71 -0.53 7.03
N GLU A 186 -6.96 -0.96 7.19
CA GLU A 186 -8.09 -0.07 7.34
C GLU A 186 -8.52 -0.09 8.81
N TYR A 187 -8.73 1.09 9.38
CA TYR A 187 -9.15 1.28 10.76
C TYR A 187 -10.45 2.07 10.76
N THR A 188 -11.55 1.39 11.04
CA THR A 188 -12.91 1.95 10.92
C THR A 188 -13.61 1.92 12.26
N ARG A 189 -14.38 2.98 12.54
CA ARG A 189 -15.26 3.03 13.70
C ARG A 189 -16.50 2.19 13.43
N ILE A 190 -16.91 1.37 14.41
CA ILE A 190 -18.14 0.61 14.34
C ILE A 190 -19.32 1.55 14.69
N PRO A 191 -20.29 1.74 13.77
CA PRO A 191 -21.45 2.58 14.04
C PRO A 191 -22.25 2.09 15.24
N HIS A 192 -22.87 3.03 15.98
CA HIS A 192 -23.86 2.73 17.03
C HIS A 192 -23.36 1.84 18.18
N THR A 193 -22.06 1.92 18.53
CA THR A 193 -21.47 1.25 19.69
C THR A 193 -21.28 2.22 20.87
N GLU A 194 -21.64 1.77 22.08
CA GLU A 194 -21.34 2.43 23.35
C GLU A 194 -20.68 1.44 24.31
N PRO A 195 -19.39 1.61 24.68
CA PRO A 195 -18.48 2.67 24.26
C PRO A 195 -18.08 2.58 22.77
N LEU A 196 -17.38 3.61 22.27
CA LEU A 196 -16.92 3.66 20.88
C LEU A 196 -15.97 2.50 20.57
N GLU A 197 -16.34 1.66 19.61
CA GLU A 197 -15.50 0.56 19.15
C GLU A 197 -14.93 0.81 17.74
N HIS A 198 -13.78 0.20 17.49
CA HIS A 198 -13.12 0.20 16.18
C HIS A 198 -12.78 -1.23 15.74
N GLU A 199 -12.64 -1.41 14.44
CA GLU A 199 -12.21 -2.65 13.82
C GLU A 199 -11.10 -2.41 12.81
N PHE A 200 -10.32 -3.46 12.59
CA PHE A 200 -9.27 -3.54 11.60
C PHE A 200 -9.66 -4.47 10.46
N ARG A 201 -9.29 -4.06 9.25
CA ARG A 201 -9.37 -4.85 8.01
C ARG A 201 -8.07 -4.73 7.23
N TRP A 202 -7.85 -5.62 6.27
CA TRP A 202 -6.79 -5.43 5.29
C TRP A 202 -7.08 -4.21 4.44
N GLY A 203 -6.08 -3.36 4.27
CA GLY A 203 -6.16 -2.27 3.31
C GLY A 203 -5.78 -2.72 1.91
N VAL A 204 -6.13 -1.88 0.93
CA VAL A 204 -5.91 -2.13 -0.50
C VAL A 204 -4.47 -2.48 -0.87
N ARG A 205 -3.46 -1.99 -0.13
CA ARG A 205 -2.07 -2.38 -0.38
C ARG A 205 -1.77 -3.79 0.09
N ALA A 206 -2.27 -4.19 1.26
CA ALA A 206 -2.06 -5.55 1.77
C ALA A 206 -2.64 -6.58 0.78
N GLU A 207 -3.82 -6.31 0.23
CA GLU A 207 -4.45 -7.16 -0.80
C GLU A 207 -3.65 -7.27 -2.11
N LYS A 208 -2.74 -6.33 -2.39
CA LYS A 208 -1.89 -6.34 -3.60
C LYS A 208 -0.50 -6.91 -3.36
N GLU A 209 0.06 -6.72 -2.16
CA GLU A 209 1.42 -7.14 -1.83
C GLU A 209 1.49 -8.49 -1.11
N VAL A 210 0.42 -8.93 -0.45
CA VAL A 210 0.44 -10.16 0.35
C VAL A 210 -0.26 -11.30 -0.38
N ASP A 211 0.46 -12.40 -0.58
CA ASP A 211 -0.14 -13.67 -1.00
C ASP A 211 -0.76 -14.37 0.22
N LYS A 212 -2.10 -14.38 0.25
CA LYS A 212 -2.90 -15.05 1.30
C LYS A 212 -2.56 -16.54 1.44
N MET A 213 -2.19 -17.21 0.36
CA MET A 213 -1.79 -18.62 0.40
C MET A 213 -0.45 -18.79 1.10
N LYS A 214 0.57 -18.00 0.73
CA LYS A 214 1.87 -18.04 1.40
C LYS A 214 1.77 -17.68 2.88
N MET A 215 0.89 -16.72 3.21
CA MET A 215 0.61 -16.40 4.61
C MET A 215 -0.02 -17.57 5.34
N LEU A 216 -1.00 -18.24 4.74
CA LEU A 216 -1.63 -19.41 5.33
C LEU A 216 -0.62 -20.54 5.55
N GLU A 217 0.23 -20.82 4.55
CA GLU A 217 1.32 -21.80 4.65
C GLU A 217 2.25 -21.50 5.83
N PHE A 218 2.65 -20.23 6.00
CA PHE A 218 3.47 -19.81 7.13
C PHE A 218 2.78 -20.03 8.48
N VAL A 219 1.51 -19.60 8.62
CA VAL A 219 0.75 -19.78 9.85
C VAL A 219 0.57 -21.26 10.18
N SER A 220 0.27 -22.08 9.17
CA SER A 220 0.18 -23.54 9.28
C SER A 220 1.46 -24.18 9.78
N GLN A 221 2.63 -23.76 9.26
CA GLN A 221 3.92 -24.23 9.75
C GLN A 221 4.17 -23.89 11.22
N VAL A 222 3.80 -22.67 11.66
CA VAL A 222 3.95 -22.27 13.06
C VAL A 222 3.06 -23.08 14.01
N HIS A 223 1.95 -23.60 13.51
CA HIS A 223 0.99 -24.39 14.28
C HIS A 223 1.13 -25.91 14.09
N ASP A 224 2.14 -26.39 13.34
CA ASP A 224 2.32 -27.79 12.97
C ASP A 224 1.03 -28.40 12.34
N GLN A 225 0.35 -27.63 11.50
CA GLN A 225 -0.89 -28.02 10.83
C GLN A 225 -0.80 -27.87 9.32
N GLU A 226 -1.62 -28.60 8.59
CA GLU A 226 -1.74 -28.43 7.14
C GLU A 226 -2.60 -27.21 6.77
N PRO A 227 -2.28 -26.45 5.71
CA PRO A 227 -3.10 -25.31 5.26
C PRO A 227 -4.56 -25.68 4.98
N GLN A 228 -4.82 -26.90 4.52
CA GLN A 228 -6.17 -27.41 4.22
C GLN A 228 -7.04 -27.54 5.49
N THR A 229 -6.44 -27.69 6.67
CA THR A 229 -7.15 -27.73 7.96
C THR A 229 -7.91 -26.44 8.21
N TRP A 230 -7.40 -25.31 7.71
CA TRP A 230 -8.05 -24.01 7.76
C TRP A 230 -9.02 -23.82 6.59
N THR A 231 -10.06 -24.64 6.51
CA THR A 231 -10.91 -24.79 5.31
C THR A 231 -11.46 -23.47 4.75
N LYS A 232 -11.87 -22.52 5.62
CA LYS A 232 -12.40 -21.22 5.18
C LYS A 232 -11.29 -20.35 4.56
N GLN A 233 -10.17 -20.25 5.25
CA GLN A 233 -9.01 -19.45 4.86
C GLN A 233 -8.36 -20.01 3.60
N TYR A 234 -8.27 -21.34 3.49
CA TYR A 234 -7.74 -22.04 2.31
C TYR A 234 -8.59 -21.75 1.06
N LYS A 235 -9.93 -21.82 1.18
CA LYS A 235 -10.84 -21.47 0.08
C LYS A 235 -10.66 -20.02 -0.37
N GLU A 236 -10.54 -19.08 0.57
CA GLU A 236 -10.30 -17.67 0.26
C GLU A 236 -8.94 -17.45 -0.43
N ALA A 237 -7.88 -18.06 0.08
CA ALA A 237 -6.54 -17.99 -0.50
C ALA A 237 -6.48 -18.55 -1.92
N MET A 238 -7.17 -19.67 -2.18
CA MET A 238 -7.28 -20.27 -3.51
C MET A 238 -8.08 -19.40 -4.48
N ALA A 239 -9.17 -18.78 -4.02
CA ALA A 239 -9.96 -17.85 -4.84
C ALA A 239 -9.13 -16.62 -5.24
N ALA A 240 -8.27 -16.12 -4.33
CA ALA A 240 -7.37 -15.00 -4.62
C ALA A 240 -6.34 -15.33 -5.71
N LYS A 241 -5.79 -16.56 -5.73
CA LYS A 241 -4.87 -17.02 -6.80
C LYS A 241 -5.55 -17.11 -8.17
N GLY A 242 -6.80 -17.61 -8.23
CA GLY A 242 -7.54 -17.78 -9.48
C GLY A 242 -7.97 -16.47 -10.16
N GLY A 243 -8.03 -15.36 -9.41
CA GLY A 243 -8.33 -14.03 -9.94
C GLY A 243 -7.12 -13.31 -10.55
N SER A 244 -5.89 -13.64 -10.13
CA SER A 244 -4.67 -12.95 -10.58
C SER A 244 -4.13 -13.44 -11.93
N SER A 245 -4.67 -14.53 -12.49
CA SER A 245 -4.26 -15.10 -13.78
C SER A 245 -5.12 -14.65 -14.97
N ARG A 246 -6.00 -13.66 -14.80
CA ARG A 246 -6.97 -13.24 -15.83
C ARG A 246 -6.99 -11.74 -16.16
N SER A 247 -5.96 -10.98 -15.79
CA SER A 247 -5.91 -9.53 -16.06
C SER A 247 -4.56 -9.09 -16.61
#